data_AF-A0A958KEY9-F1
#
_entry.id   AF-A0A958KEY9-F1
#
_cell.length_a   1.000
_cell.length_b   1.000
_cell.length_c   1.000
_cell.angle_alpha   90.00
_cell.angle_beta   90.00
_cell.angle_gamma   90.00
#
_symmetry.space_group_name_H-M   'P 1'
#
loop_
_entity.id
_entity.type
_entity.pdbx_description
1 polymer ?
#
loop_
_entity_poly.entity_id
_entity_poly.type
_entity_poly.pdbx_seq_one_letter_code
_entity_poly.pdbx_strand_id
1 'polypeptide(L)' 'MKKSAPHISDHLTQAEEHRKAALSKMSFAEKWQQALHLREVAWSMKRSFLQQRHPHWTEAELNAELRKIFLYAST' A
#
# COMPACT_ATOMS: atom_id res chain seq x y z
N MET A 1 27.77 1.12 -28.85
CA MET A 1 27.50 1.69 -27.51
C MET A 1 26.32 0.94 -26.92
N LYS A 2 26.54 -0.04 -26.04
CA LYS A 2 25.45 -0.75 -25.36
C LYS A 2 24.96 0.17 -24.24
N LYS A 3 23.72 0.68 -24.34
CA LYS A 3 23.07 1.34 -23.21
C LYS A 3 22.84 0.25 -22.16
N SER A 4 23.67 0.22 -21.12
CA SER A 4 23.43 -0.66 -19.96
C SER A 4 22.05 -0.31 -19.40
N ALA A 5 21.21 -1.34 -19.26
CA ALA A 5 19.91 -1.19 -18.64
C ALA A 5 20.12 -0.73 -17.18
N PRO A 6 19.42 0.33 -16.72
CA PRO A 6 19.48 0.75 -15.32
C PRO A 6 19.16 -0.44 -14.41
N HIS A 7 19.97 -0.59 -13.36
CA HIS A 7 19.82 -1.69 -12.40
C HIS A 7 18.51 -1.46 -11.64
N ILE A 8 17.74 -2.51 -11.34
CA ILE A 8 16.46 -2.42 -10.60
C ILE A 8 16.59 -1.58 -9.31
N SER A 9 17.78 -1.61 -8.68
CA SER A 9 18.14 -0.77 -7.53
C SER A 9 18.02 0.73 -7.82
N ASP A 10 18.46 1.20 -8.98
CA ASP A 10 18.50 2.63 -9.34
C ASP A 10 17.09 3.21 -9.49
N HIS A 11 16.15 2.41 -9.99
CA HIS A 11 14.74 2.80 -10.13
C HIS A 11 14.03 2.91 -8.79
N LEU A 12 14.34 2.03 -7.84
CA LEU A 12 13.77 2.08 -6.50
C LEU A 12 14.27 3.31 -5.74
N THR A 13 15.55 3.64 -5.87
CA THR A 13 16.14 4.86 -5.29
C THR A 13 15.50 6.12 -5.87
N GLN A 14 15.34 6.22 -7.19
CA GLN A 14 14.68 7.38 -7.82
C GLN A 14 13.21 7.52 -7.41
N ALA A 15 12.49 6.40 -7.30
CA ALA A 15 11.09 6.42 -6.85
C ALA A 15 10.96 6.92 -5.40
N GLU A 16 11.88 6.51 -4.51
CA GLU A 16 11.95 6.96 -3.13
C GLU A 16 12.19 8.48 -3.04
N GLU A 17 13.15 8.99 -3.82
CA GLU A 17 13.48 10.42 -3.86
C GLU A 17 12.30 11.26 -4.38
N HIS A 18 11.66 10.83 -5.46
CA HIS A 18 10.46 11.50 -5.99
C HIS A 18 9.31 11.50 -4.98
N ARG A 19 9.10 10.38 -4.27
CA ARG A 19 8.09 10.28 -3.22
C ARG A 19 8.37 11.24 -2.07
N LYS A 20 9.63 11.31 -1.60
CA LYS A 20 10.04 12.25 -0.54
C LYS A 20 9.83 13.70 -0.97
N ALA A 21 10.22 14.04 -2.21
CA ALA A 21 10.03 15.37 -2.75
C ALA A 21 8.53 15.75 -2.86
N ALA A 22 7.68 14.83 -3.33
CA ALA A 22 6.24 15.03 -3.40
C ALA A 22 5.63 15.25 -2.00
N LEU A 23 5.98 14.41 -1.03
CA LEU A 23 5.50 14.54 0.35
C LEU A 23 6.00 15.84 1.01
N SER A 24 7.21 16.31 0.70
CA SER A 24 7.74 17.55 1.29
C SER A 24 6.90 18.79 0.94
N LYS A 25 6.21 18.78 -0.21
CA LYS A 25 5.37 19.87 -0.69
C LYS A 25 3.93 19.83 -0.16
N MET A 26 3.53 18.72 0.47
CA MET A 26 2.18 18.55 1.02
C MET A 26 2.09 19.10 2.44
N SER A 27 0.98 19.79 2.72
CA SER A 27 0.53 20.10 4.07
C SER A 27 0.25 18.83 4.88
N PHE A 28 0.13 18.97 6.19
CA PHE A 28 -0.25 17.87 7.06
C PHE A 28 -1.61 17.26 6.66
N ALA A 29 -2.60 18.10 6.37
CA ALA A 29 -3.93 17.64 5.99
C ALA A 29 -3.89 16.81 4.70
N GLU A 30 -3.13 17.24 3.69
CA GLU A 30 -2.97 16.49 2.44
C GLU A 30 -2.26 15.16 2.65
N LYS A 31 -1.19 15.14 3.47
CA LYS A 31 -0.52 13.88 3.84
C LYS A 31 -1.46 12.92 4.54
N TRP A 32 -2.30 13.44 5.43
CA TRP A 32 -3.29 12.63 6.13
C TRP A 32 -4.33 12.06 5.19
N GLN A 33 -4.87 12.86 4.27
CA GLN A 33 -5.81 12.39 3.24
C GLN A 33 -5.17 11.32 2.34
N GLN A 34 -3.92 11.52 1.94
CA GLN A 34 -3.20 10.53 1.14
C GLN A 34 -3.00 9.22 1.91
N ALA A 35 -2.68 9.29 3.21
CA ALA A 35 -2.53 8.11 4.06
C ALA A 35 -3.85 7.34 4.22
N LEU A 36 -4.97 8.07 4.42
CA LEU A 36 -6.30 7.47 4.47
C LEU A 36 -6.65 6.77 3.17
N HIS A 37 -6.42 7.44 2.03
CA HIS A 37 -6.69 6.86 0.72
C HIS A 37 -5.86 5.59 0.47
N LEU A 38 -4.56 5.62 0.79
CA LEU A 38 -3.70 4.43 0.67
C LEU A 38 -4.18 3.28 1.56
N ARG A 39 -4.62 3.57 2.78
CA ARG A 39 -5.20 2.58 3.68
C ARG A 39 -6.46 1.96 3.08
N GLU A 40 -7.36 2.75 2.51
CA GLU A 40 -8.59 2.26 1.86
C GLU A 40 -8.30 1.36 0.67
N VAL A 41 -7.36 1.77 -0.20
CA VAL A 41 -6.94 0.96 -1.35
C VAL A 41 -6.35 -0.36 -0.89
N ALA A 42 -5.40 -0.33 0.07
CA ALA A 42 -4.80 -1.54 0.60
C ALA A 42 -5.84 -2.47 1.23
N TRP A 43 -6.79 -1.92 2.00
CA TRP A 43 -7.87 -2.66 2.62
C TRP A 43 -8.76 -3.35 1.57
N SER A 44 -9.17 -2.61 0.54
CA SER A 44 -9.98 -3.12 -0.56
C SER A 44 -9.29 -4.25 -1.33
N MET A 45 -8.03 -4.05 -1.72
CA MET A 45 -7.24 -5.07 -2.41
C MET A 45 -7.11 -6.35 -1.58
N LYS A 46 -6.81 -6.20 -0.28
CA LYS A 46 -6.67 -7.37 0.60
C LYS A 46 -8.00 -8.08 0.79
N ARG A 47 -9.10 -7.34 0.88
CA ARG A 47 -10.45 -7.92 0.98
C ARG A 47 -10.77 -8.76 -0.26
N SER A 48 -10.56 -8.22 -1.46
CA SER A 48 -10.80 -8.95 -2.71
C SER A 48 -9.96 -10.22 -2.79
N PHE A 49 -8.69 -10.14 -2.38
CA PHE A 49 -7.82 -11.31 -2.29
C PHE A 49 -8.37 -12.38 -1.33
N LEU A 50 -8.83 -11.99 -0.14
CA LEU A 50 -9.38 -12.93 0.83
C LEU A 50 -10.71 -13.55 0.34
N GLN A 51 -11.58 -12.77 -0.29
CA GLN A 51 -12.81 -13.27 -0.91
C GLN A 51 -12.52 -14.32 -1.99
N GLN A 52 -11.52 -14.08 -2.84
CA GLN A 52 -11.11 -15.06 -3.85
C GLN A 52 -10.50 -16.32 -3.22
N ARG A 53 -9.69 -16.17 -2.17
CA ARG A 53 -9.00 -17.28 -1.50
C ARG A 53 -9.94 -18.13 -0.65
N HIS A 54 -10.96 -17.50 -0.05
CA HIS A 54 -11.90 -18.10 0.89
C HIS A 54 -13.35 -17.73 0.51
N PRO A 55 -13.89 -18.26 -0.61
CA PRO A 55 -15.20 -17.87 -1.13
C PRO A 55 -16.39 -18.25 -0.24
N HIS A 56 -16.17 -19.14 0.73
CA HIS A 56 -17.19 -19.58 1.70
C HIS A 56 -17.18 -18.77 3.00
N TRP A 57 -16.21 -17.87 3.18
CA TRP A 57 -16.18 -17.03 4.38
C TRP A 57 -17.31 -16.02 4.37
N THR A 58 -17.90 -15.86 5.54
CA THR A 58 -18.85 -14.80 5.82
C THR A 58 -18.16 -13.44 5.87
N GLU A 59 -18.95 -12.38 5.72
CA GLU A 59 -18.49 -11.01 5.90
C GLU A 59 -17.84 -10.76 7.27
N ALA A 60 -18.32 -11.43 8.32
CA ALA A 60 -17.75 -11.32 9.66
C ALA A 60 -16.32 -11.90 9.71
N GLU A 61 -16.11 -13.07 9.10
CA GLU A 61 -14.79 -13.73 9.05
C GLU A 61 -13.79 -12.93 8.21
N LEU A 62 -14.22 -12.43 7.04
CA LEU A 62 -13.40 -11.55 6.20
C LEU A 62 -12.97 -10.29 6.96
N ASN A 63 -13.90 -9.63 7.65
CA ASN A 63 -13.60 -8.43 8.42
C ASN A 63 -12.70 -8.71 9.63
N ALA A 64 -12.87 -9.85 10.31
CA ALA A 64 -12.01 -10.26 11.40
C ALA A 64 -10.56 -10.46 10.91
N GLU A 65 -10.38 -11.12 9.77
CA GLU A 65 -9.05 -11.37 9.21
C GLU A 65 -8.40 -10.09 8.68
N LEU A 66 -9.14 -9.23 7.99
CA LEU A 66 -8.65 -7.91 7.58
C LEU A 66 -8.20 -7.07 8.76
N ARG A 67 -8.96 -7.07 9.86
CA ARG A 67 -8.56 -6.41 11.10
C ARG A 67 -7.27 -7.00 11.64
N LYS A 68 -7.07 -8.32 11.64
CA LYS A 68 -5.80 -8.89 12.09
C LYS A 68 -4.62 -8.39 11.25
N ILE A 69 -4.77 -8.41 9.93
CA ILE A 69 -3.71 -8.00 9.00
C ILE A 69 -3.35 -6.52 9.18
N PHE A 70 -4.32 -5.62 9.33
CA PHE A 70 -4.06 -4.18 9.37
C PHE A 70 -3.90 -3.59 10.79
N LEU A 71 -4.48 -4.23 11.81
CA LEU A 71 -4.43 -3.74 13.20
C LEU A 71 -3.27 -4.38 13.99
N TYR A 72 -2.93 -5.63 13.69
CA TYR A 72 -1.82 -6.36 14.31
C TYR A 72 -0.61 -6.54 13.40
N ALA A 73 -0.56 -5.83 12.26
CA ALA A 73 0.72 -5.49 11.64
C ALA A 73 1.44 -4.47 12.54
N SER A 74 1.86 -4.90 13.73
CA SER A 74 2.75 -4.13 14.59
C SER A 74 4.13 -4.03 13.92
N THR A 75 4.68 -2.82 14.02
CA THR A 75 6.01 -2.37 13.57
C THR A 75 7.15 -3.29 13.93
#